data_AF-A0A3D0S906-F1
#
_entry.id   AF-A0A3D0S906-F1
#
_cell.length_a   1.000
_cell.length_b   1.000
_cell.length_c   1.000
_cell.angle_alpha   90.00
_cell.angle_beta   90.00
_cell.angle_gamma   90.00
#
_symmetry.space_group_name_H-M   'P 1'
#
loop_
_entity.id
_entity.type
_entity.pdbx_description
1 polymer ?
#
loop_
_entity_poly.entity_id
_entity_poly.type
_entity_poly.pdbx_seq_one_letter_code
_entity_poly.pdbx_strand_id
1 'polypeptide(L)'
;MKKIISCLVGVTASLLCASAVNAASPERFKGHMMLLADDLLAGRDTGSIGHDFASLYIASELQKMGVAPAGEEGSYYQIVPFKQATLDMSSPKMVVSDGD
;
A
#
# COMPACT_ATOMS: atom_id res chain seq x y z
N MET A 1 50.63 17.18 -26.25
CA MET A 1 50.17 18.16 -25.24
C MET A 1 48.91 17.63 -24.58
N LYS A 2 48.97 17.44 -23.26
CA LYS A 2 47.97 16.78 -22.39
C LYS A 2 46.77 17.69 -22.11
N LYS A 3 45.52 17.21 -22.28
CA LYS A 3 44.28 17.67 -21.61
C LYS A 3 43.28 16.50 -21.61
N ILE A 4 43.34 15.53 -20.70
CA ILE A 4 42.75 15.53 -19.34
C ILE A 4 41.26 15.94 -19.34
N ILE A 5 40.35 15.12 -19.90
CA ILE A 5 38.88 15.24 -19.71
C ILE A 5 38.25 13.84 -19.58
N SER A 6 38.77 12.97 -18.70
CA SER A 6 38.29 11.58 -18.58
C SER A 6 37.84 11.13 -17.20
N CYS A 7 37.55 12.05 -16.25
CA CYS A 7 37.26 11.62 -14.87
C CYS A 7 36.01 12.22 -14.22
N LEU A 8 35.15 12.98 -14.94
CA LEU A 8 33.95 13.55 -14.32
C LEU A 8 32.70 12.64 -14.37
N VAL A 9 32.73 11.54 -15.15
CA VAL A 9 31.60 10.59 -15.26
C VAL A 9 31.57 9.57 -14.11
N GLY A 10 32.70 9.37 -13.40
CA GLY A 10 32.77 8.40 -12.30
C GLY A 10 32.09 8.84 -11.01
N VAL A 11 31.98 10.15 -10.77
CA VAL A 11 31.43 10.69 -9.50
C VAL A 11 29.89 10.73 -9.51
N THR A 12 29.26 10.88 -10.68
CA THR A 12 27.79 10.95 -10.78
C THR A 12 27.11 9.59 -10.56
N ALA A 13 27.78 8.48 -10.88
CA ALA A 13 27.24 7.13 -10.67
C ALA A 13 27.15 6.75 -9.18
N SER A 14 28.08 7.20 -8.34
CA SER A 14 28.07 6.90 -6.89
C SER A 14 26.96 7.65 -6.14
N LEU A 15 26.59 8.85 -6.59
CA LEU A 15 25.47 9.59 -5.98
C LEU A 15 24.10 8.99 -6.31
N LEU A 16 23.95 8.34 -7.48
CA LEU A 16 22.68 7.72 -7.89
C LEU A 16 22.36 6.44 -7.09
N CYS A 17 23.38 5.67 -6.71
CA CYS A 17 23.20 4.51 -5.84
C CYS A 17 22.90 4.92 -4.39
N ALA A 18 23.49 6.03 -3.91
CA ALA A 18 23.25 6.54 -2.56
C ALA A 18 21.80 7.03 -2.34
N SER A 19 21.15 7.60 -3.36
CA SER A 19 19.74 8.00 -3.28
C SER A 19 18.79 6.80 -3.33
N ALA A 20 19.11 5.76 -4.11
CA ALA A 20 18.31 4.54 -4.18
C ALA A 20 18.29 3.76 -2.85
N VAL A 21 19.42 3.67 -2.14
CA VAL A 21 19.47 3.03 -0.81
C VAL A 21 18.72 3.81 0.26
N ASN A 22 18.63 5.15 0.15
CA ASN A 22 17.84 5.97 1.06
C ASN A 22 16.32 5.85 0.79
N ALA A 23 15.93 5.51 -0.44
CA ALA A 23 14.53 5.22 -0.78
C ALA A 23 14.07 3.87 -0.20
N ALA A 24 14.95 2.85 -0.21
CA ALA A 24 14.69 1.52 0.33
C ALA A 24 15.18 1.34 1.78
N SER A 25 14.96 2.34 2.65
CA SER A 25 15.36 2.26 4.06
C SER A 25 14.40 1.36 4.86
N PRO A 26 14.90 0.45 5.73
CA PRO A 26 14.07 -0.36 6.63
C PRO A 26 13.13 0.47 7.51
N GLU A 27 13.56 1.66 7.92
CA GLU A 27 12.82 2.56 8.81
C GLU A 27 11.57 3.13 8.11
N ARG A 28 11.69 3.52 6.83
CA ARG A 28 10.52 3.95 6.03
C ARG A 28 9.53 2.82 5.86
N PHE A 29 10.02 1.63 5.49
CA PHE A 29 9.17 0.45 5.34
C PHE A 29 8.42 0.15 6.64
N LYS A 30 9.11 0.17 7.77
CA LYS A 30 8.50 0.02 9.09
C LYS A 30 7.46 1.10 9.36
N GLY A 31 7.71 2.35 8.99
CA GLY A 31 6.75 3.45 9.13
C GLY A 31 5.44 3.20 8.36
N HIS A 32 5.55 2.79 7.09
CA HIS A 32 4.38 2.41 6.29
C HIS A 32 3.62 1.24 6.92
N MET A 33 4.33 0.20 7.36
CA MET A 33 3.73 -0.96 8.01
C MET A 33 3.04 -0.61 9.32
N MET A 34 3.62 0.26 10.15
CA MET A 34 3.03 0.64 11.44
C MET A 34 1.70 1.37 11.22
N LEU A 35 1.64 2.35 10.33
CA LEU A 35 0.39 3.03 10.01
C LEU A 35 -0.64 2.06 9.41
N LEU A 36 -0.20 1.25 8.43
CA LEU A 36 -0.98 0.16 7.86
C LEU A 36 -1.06 -1.07 8.79
N ALA A 37 -0.90 -0.94 10.08
CA ALA A 37 -1.25 -2.02 11.00
C ALA A 37 -1.93 -1.46 12.25
N ASP A 38 -2.09 -0.14 12.30
CA ASP A 38 -2.59 0.56 13.45
C ASP A 38 -4.11 0.39 13.59
N ASP A 39 -4.57 0.29 14.83
CA ASP A 39 -5.98 0.21 15.21
C ASP A 39 -6.73 1.49 14.81
N LEU A 40 -6.04 2.61 14.54
CA LEU A 40 -6.61 3.83 13.97
C LEU A 40 -7.39 3.58 12.67
N LEU A 41 -7.01 2.56 11.90
CA LEU A 41 -7.76 2.18 10.70
C LEU A 41 -9.01 1.34 11.01
N ALA A 42 -9.25 0.93 12.26
CA ALA A 42 -10.44 0.20 12.71
C ALA A 42 -10.75 -1.10 11.93
N GLY A 43 -9.72 -1.71 11.32
CA GLY A 43 -9.85 -2.90 10.47
C GLY A 43 -9.96 -2.56 8.98
N ARG A 44 -9.55 -3.50 8.11
CA ARG A 44 -9.49 -3.27 6.65
C ARG A 44 -10.13 -4.40 5.87
N ASP A 45 -11.29 -4.81 6.36
CA ASP A 45 -12.12 -5.71 5.59
C ASP A 45 -12.50 -5.02 4.27
N THR A 46 -12.75 -5.82 3.25
CA THR A 46 -12.96 -5.31 1.89
C THR A 46 -14.18 -4.40 1.86
N GLY A 47 -14.02 -3.14 1.40
CA GLY A 47 -15.09 -2.15 1.37
C GLY A 47 -15.49 -1.57 2.74
N SER A 48 -14.71 -1.83 3.79
CA SER A 48 -14.87 -1.17 5.09
C SER A 48 -14.31 0.26 5.08
N ILE A 49 -14.72 1.09 6.05
CA ILE A 49 -14.21 2.47 6.20
C ILE A 49 -12.68 2.49 6.36
N GLY A 50 -12.12 1.56 7.11
CA GLY A 50 -10.67 1.47 7.29
C GLY A 50 -9.92 1.05 6.03
N HIS A 51 -10.55 0.23 5.18
CA HIS A 51 -10.03 -0.06 3.85
C HIS A 51 -9.93 1.21 3.01
N ASP A 52 -10.94 2.08 3.03
CA ASP A 52 -10.93 3.33 2.26
C ASP A 52 -9.80 4.27 2.71
N PHE A 53 -9.58 4.39 4.03
CA PHE A 53 -8.45 5.16 4.55
C PHE A 53 -7.09 4.59 4.17
N ALA A 54 -6.94 3.26 4.20
CA ALA A 54 -5.71 2.61 3.76
C ALA A 54 -5.44 2.82 2.27
N SER A 55 -6.48 2.73 1.44
CA SER A 55 -6.40 2.96 -0.01
C SER A 55 -6.03 4.41 -0.33
N LEU A 56 -6.62 5.38 0.39
CA LEU A 56 -6.27 6.80 0.29
C LEU A 56 -4.80 7.05 0.65
N TYR A 57 -4.32 6.42 1.73
CA TYR A 57 -2.92 6.51 2.12
C TYR A 57 -1.99 6.01 1.02
N ILE A 58 -2.25 4.83 0.46
CA ILE A 58 -1.45 4.26 -0.63
C ILE A 58 -1.45 5.18 -1.86
N ALA A 59 -2.62 5.70 -2.25
CA ALA A 59 -2.73 6.64 -3.36
C ALA A 59 -1.90 7.91 -3.11
N SER A 60 -1.90 8.44 -1.87
CA SER A 60 -1.10 9.61 -1.50
C SER A 60 0.41 9.35 -1.57
N GLU A 61 0.87 8.15 -1.18
CA GLU A 61 2.28 7.77 -1.27
C GLU A 61 2.71 7.58 -2.73
N LEU A 62 1.86 6.99 -3.58
CA LEU A 62 2.11 6.90 -5.02
C LEU A 62 2.21 8.28 -5.67
N GLN A 63 1.32 9.20 -5.31
CA GLN A 63 1.36 10.58 -5.77
C GLN A 63 2.65 11.30 -5.32
N LYS A 64 3.08 11.11 -4.06
CA LYS A 64 4.34 11.66 -3.55
C LYS A 64 5.56 11.12 -4.30
N MET A 65 5.51 9.88 -4.77
CA MET A 65 6.55 9.27 -5.60
C MET A 65 6.51 9.75 -7.06
N GLY A 66 5.49 10.51 -7.46
CA GLY A 66 5.33 11.00 -8.84
C GLY A 66 4.85 9.92 -9.81
N VAL A 67 4.26 8.83 -9.30
CA VAL A 67 3.67 7.78 -10.14
C VAL A 67 2.44 8.35 -10.85
N ALA A 68 2.34 8.15 -12.15
CA ALA A 68 1.16 8.56 -12.90
C ALA A 68 -0.05 7.69 -12.51
N PRO A 69 -1.25 8.28 -12.35
CA PRO A 69 -2.45 7.50 -12.09
C PRO A 69 -2.77 6.58 -13.27
N ALA A 70 -3.20 5.35 -12.96
CA ALA A 70 -3.52 4.31 -13.93
C ALA A 70 -4.91 3.66 -13.70
N GLY A 71 -5.68 4.22 -12.78
CA GLY A 71 -7.04 3.81 -12.44
C GLY A 71 -8.10 4.44 -13.33
N GLU A 72 -9.36 4.18 -13.01
CA GLU A 72 -10.48 4.77 -13.74
C GLU A 72 -10.47 6.31 -13.62
N GLU A 73 -10.85 7.00 -14.70
CA GLU A 73 -10.96 8.46 -14.76
C GLU A 73 -9.68 9.22 -14.37
N GLY A 74 -8.50 8.60 -14.54
CA GLY A 74 -7.23 9.22 -14.16
C GLY A 74 -6.99 9.23 -12.64
N SER A 75 -7.62 8.31 -11.91
CA SER A 75 -7.41 8.09 -10.48
C SER A 75 -6.34 7.03 -10.19
N TYR A 76 -6.05 6.79 -8.92
CA TYR A 76 -5.20 5.66 -8.47
C TYR A 76 -6.01 4.42 -8.09
N TYR A 77 -7.34 4.47 -8.24
CA TYR A 77 -8.24 3.43 -7.77
C TYR A 77 -8.63 2.51 -8.91
N GLN A 78 -8.89 1.24 -8.57
CA GLN A 78 -9.49 0.27 -9.47
C GLN A 78 -10.81 -0.17 -8.84
N ILE A 79 -11.91 -0.03 -9.57
CA ILE A 79 -13.22 -0.46 -9.09
C ILE A 79 -13.39 -1.96 -9.29
N VAL A 80 -13.54 -2.70 -8.18
CA VAL A 80 -13.75 -4.15 -8.18
C VAL A 80 -15.16 -4.46 -7.64
N PRO A 81 -16.02 -5.15 -8.41
CA PRO A 81 -17.36 -5.52 -7.95
C PRO A 81 -17.28 -6.64 -6.91
N PHE A 82 -17.87 -6.42 -5.73
CA PHE A 82 -17.92 -7.40 -4.65
C PHE A 82 -19.30 -8.04 -4.50
N LYS A 83 -19.31 -9.27 -4.00
CA LYS A 83 -20.52 -9.95 -3.51
C LYS A 83 -20.38 -10.13 -2.01
N GLN A 84 -21.40 -9.72 -1.26
CA GLN A 84 -21.47 -9.94 0.17
C GLN A 84 -22.62 -10.89 0.48
N ALA A 85 -22.40 -11.81 1.41
CA ALA A 85 -23.45 -12.64 2.00
C ALA A 85 -23.45 -12.36 3.50
N THR A 86 -24.62 -12.08 4.06
CA THR A 86 -24.83 -11.93 5.49
C THR A 86 -25.83 -12.99 5.95
N LEU A 87 -25.65 -13.47 7.18
CA LEU A 87 -26.61 -14.39 7.78
C LEU A 87 -27.82 -13.59 8.27
N ASP A 88 -29.01 -14.05 7.89
CA ASP A 88 -30.24 -13.60 8.54
C ASP A 88 -30.31 -14.22 9.94
N MET A 89 -29.98 -13.42 10.95
CA MET A 89 -29.90 -13.84 12.35
C MET A 89 -31.27 -14.21 12.96
N SER A 90 -32.38 -13.99 12.25
CA SER A 90 -33.71 -14.46 12.68
C SER A 90 -34.00 -15.92 12.31
N SER A 91 -33.22 -16.49 11.40
CA SER A 91 -33.40 -17.85 10.85
C SER A 91 -32.53 -18.99 11.43
N PRO A 92 -31.42 -18.78 12.18
CA PRO A 92 -30.53 -19.86 12.52
C PRO A 92 -31.17 -20.77 13.58
N LYS A 93 -31.35 -22.05 13.24
CA LYS A 93 -31.77 -23.09 14.18
C LYS A 93 -30.63 -24.07 14.37
N MET A 94 -30.16 -24.21 15.60
CA MET A 94 -29.21 -25.24 16.01
C MET A 94 -29.95 -26.23 16.89
N VAL A 95 -29.91 -27.52 16.53
CA VAL A 95 -30.38 -28.61 17.38
C VAL A 95 -29.16 -29.45 17.72
N VAL A 96 -28.85 -29.54 19.01
CA VAL A 96 -27.81 -30.42 19.55
C VAL A 96 -28.52 -31.56 20.23
N SER A 97 -28.26 -32.78 19.78
CA SER A 97 -28.74 -34.00 20.41
C SER A 97 -27.52 -34.70 21.00
N ASP A 98 -27.47 -34.82 22.33
CA ASP A 98 -26.50 -35.71 22.98
C ASP A 98 -26.97 -37.14 22.70
N GLY A 99 -26.12 -37.93 22.03
CA GLY A 99 -26.32 -39.36 21.90
C GLY A 99 -26.00 -40.04 23.21
N ASP A 100 -26.85 -40.97 23.63
CA ASP A 100 -26.61 -41.86 24.78
C ASP A 100 -25.19 -42.48 24.78
#